data_AF-A0A0Q8J718-F1
#
_entry.id   AF-A0A0Q8J718-F1
#
_cell.length_a   1.000
_cell.length_b   1.000
_cell.length_c   1.000
_cell.angle_alpha   90.00
_cell.angle_beta   90.00
_cell.angle_gamma   90.00
#
_symmetry.space_group_name_H-M   'P 1'
#
loop_
_entity.id
_entity.type
_entity.pdbx_description
1 polymer ?
#
loop_
_entity_poly.entity_id
_entity_poly.type
_entity_poly.pdbx_seq_one_letter_code
_entity_poly.pdbx_strand_id
1 'polypeptide(L)'
;MDDPTPLDRIAAPELDSASVLTGASHHDDPSTTAIDRRVVSLDRGKVVLDGALLRRLRQDRLLSQQDLADECWRRNIRVSIATIKRVEAGRAVRFRIAHELARCFEVPVMQIVRTTTPCFAGA
;
A
#
# COMPACT_ATOMS: atom_id res chain seq x y z
N MET A 1 -16.79 8.74 -48.19
CA MET A 1 -17.39 7.53 -48.77
C MET A 1 -16.28 6.69 -49.33
N ASP A 2 -16.10 5.42 -48.98
CA ASP A 2 -16.48 4.59 -47.85
C ASP A 2 -15.65 3.31 -48.08
N ASP A 3 -15.35 2.62 -46.98
CA ASP A 3 -14.61 1.36 -46.87
C ASP A 3 -14.59 0.40 -48.07
N PRO A 4 -13.48 -0.33 -48.27
CA PRO A 4 -13.51 -1.63 -48.93
C PRO A 4 -13.60 -2.76 -47.89
N THR A 5 -14.74 -3.46 -47.81
CA THR A 5 -14.76 -4.93 -47.59
C THR A 5 -16.14 -5.49 -47.88
N PRO A 6 -16.23 -6.68 -48.51
CA PRO A 6 -16.43 -7.86 -47.68
C PRO A 6 -15.79 -9.12 -48.29
N LEU A 7 -14.90 -9.78 -47.56
CA LEU A 7 -14.45 -11.13 -47.91
C LEU A 7 -14.57 -12.07 -46.71
N ASP A 8 -15.52 -12.98 -46.90
CA ASP A 8 -15.64 -14.37 -46.43
C ASP A 8 -15.39 -14.67 -44.94
N ARG A 9 -16.45 -15.03 -44.20
CA ARG A 9 -17.02 -16.40 -44.14
C ARG A 9 -15.98 -17.45 -43.76
N ILE A 10 -15.80 -17.63 -42.46
CA ILE A 10 -15.34 -18.90 -41.90
C ILE A 10 -16.46 -19.41 -41.00
N ALA A 11 -16.96 -20.59 -41.38
CA ALA A 11 -17.98 -21.36 -40.68
C ALA A 11 -17.44 -21.87 -39.34
N ALA A 12 -18.21 -21.65 -38.28
CA ALA A 12 -18.06 -22.37 -37.03
C ALA A 12 -18.92 -23.64 -37.09
N PRO A 13 -18.38 -24.83 -36.84
CA PRO A 13 -19.19 -26.00 -36.56
C PRO A 13 -19.44 -26.16 -35.05
N GLU A 14 -20.73 -26.19 -34.74
CA GLU A 14 -21.40 -27.16 -33.87
C GLU A 14 -21.05 -27.19 -32.37
N LEU A 15 -22.02 -26.66 -31.62
CA LEU A 15 -22.40 -27.07 -30.28
C LEU A 15 -22.94 -28.52 -30.33
N ASP A 16 -22.47 -29.41 -29.46
CA ASP A 16 -23.29 -30.01 -28.39
C ASP A 16 -22.50 -31.12 -27.67
N SER A 17 -22.49 -31.05 -26.35
CA SER A 17 -22.25 -32.19 -25.46
C SER A 17 -22.67 -31.76 -24.06
N ALA A 18 -23.98 -31.67 -23.86
CA ALA A 18 -24.57 -31.73 -22.54
C ALA A 18 -24.40 -33.14 -21.95
N SER A 19 -23.78 -33.23 -20.75
CA SER A 19 -24.12 -34.31 -19.81
C SER A 19 -23.65 -34.07 -18.38
N VAL A 20 -24.67 -33.83 -17.55
CA VAL A 20 -24.94 -34.34 -16.19
C VAL A 20 -23.99 -34.01 -15.02
N LEU A 21 -24.52 -33.13 -14.16
CA LEU A 21 -24.80 -33.31 -12.73
C LEU A 21 -23.81 -34.19 -11.94
N THR A 22 -23.02 -33.56 -11.07
CA THR A 22 -22.79 -34.01 -9.68
C THR A 22 -22.19 -32.87 -8.86
N GLY A 23 -22.73 -32.64 -7.66
CA GLY A 23 -21.98 -32.06 -6.55
C GLY A 23 -22.20 -30.58 -6.30
N ALA A 24 -23.33 -30.25 -5.70
CA ALA A 24 -23.40 -29.13 -4.78
C ALA A 24 -22.45 -29.41 -3.61
N SER A 25 -21.24 -28.85 -3.67
CA SER A 25 -20.45 -28.58 -2.48
C SER A 25 -20.48 -27.08 -2.29
N HIS A 26 -21.34 -26.67 -1.36
CA HIS A 26 -21.13 -25.45 -0.57
C HIS A 26 -19.69 -25.50 -0.05
N HIS A 27 -18.79 -24.78 -0.70
CA HIS A 27 -17.84 -24.00 0.05
C HIS A 27 -18.42 -22.60 0.05
N ASP A 28 -19.23 -22.35 1.07
CA ASP A 28 -19.29 -21.02 1.65
C ASP A 28 -17.83 -20.56 1.80
N ASP A 29 -17.47 -19.61 0.95
CA ASP A 29 -16.38 -18.70 1.23
C ASP A 29 -16.73 -17.99 2.53
N PRO A 30 -15.91 -18.18 3.56
CA PRO A 30 -15.43 -17.00 4.22
C PRO A 30 -13.92 -17.02 4.08
N SER A 31 -13.44 -16.65 2.89
CA SER A 31 -12.36 -15.66 2.83
C SER A 31 -12.85 -14.37 3.51
N THR A 32 -13.08 -14.47 4.83
CA THR A 32 -13.23 -13.36 5.75
C THR A 32 -11.95 -12.60 5.56
N THR A 33 -12.06 -11.52 4.80
CA THR A 33 -11.19 -10.36 4.87
C THR A 33 -10.93 -10.14 6.35
N ALA A 34 -9.81 -10.68 6.83
CA ALA A 34 -9.27 -10.34 8.11
C ALA A 34 -8.98 -8.85 7.98
N ILE A 35 -9.96 -8.05 8.41
CA ILE A 35 -9.80 -6.64 8.67
C ILE A 35 -8.71 -6.60 9.73
N ASP A 36 -7.46 -6.52 9.25
CA ASP A 36 -6.26 -6.29 10.02
C ASP A 36 -6.50 -4.96 10.71
N ARG A 37 -7.12 -5.02 11.89
CA ARG A 37 -7.52 -3.87 12.69
C ARG A 37 -6.25 -3.36 13.34
N ARG A 38 -5.37 -2.81 12.50
CA ARG A 38 -4.14 -2.13 12.85
C ARG A 38 -4.51 -0.98 13.79
N VAL A 39 -4.23 -1.17 15.07
CA VAL A 39 -4.36 -0.10 16.06
C VAL A 39 -3.21 0.87 15.84
N VAL A 40 -3.54 2.00 15.22
CA VAL A 40 -2.60 3.10 15.03
C VAL A 40 -2.52 3.91 16.33
N SER A 41 -1.30 4.11 16.84
CA SER A 41 -1.06 4.98 18.00
C SER A 41 -1.09 6.44 17.56
N LEU A 42 -2.29 7.03 17.63
CA LEU A 42 -2.48 8.47 17.44
C LEU A 42 -2.44 9.15 18.82
N ASP A 43 -1.35 9.85 19.15
CA ASP A 43 -1.28 10.70 20.34
C ASP A 43 -1.34 12.18 19.93
N ARG A 44 -2.45 12.85 20.22
CA ARG A 44 -2.67 14.29 19.90
C ARG A 44 -2.34 14.67 18.44
N GLY A 45 -2.71 13.82 17.49
CA GLY A 45 -2.44 14.01 16.05
C GLY A 45 -1.00 13.73 15.62
N LYS A 46 -0.19 13.13 16.50
CA LYS A 46 1.13 12.59 16.19
C LYS A 46 1.06 11.08 16.03
N VAL A 47 1.92 10.56 15.16
CA VAL A 47 2.06 9.14 14.85
C VAL A 47 3.52 8.75 14.91
N VAL A 48 3.77 7.52 15.33
CA VAL A 48 5.08 6.90 15.22
C VAL A 48 5.14 6.15 13.88
N LEU A 49 6.21 6.39 13.12
CA LEU A 49 6.46 5.67 11.88
C LEU A 49 7.40 4.49 12.12
N ASP A 50 7.30 3.48 11.27
CA ASP A 50 8.27 2.40 11.20
C ASP A 50 9.56 2.94 10.56
N GLY A 51 10.51 3.33 11.42
CA GLY A 51 11.80 3.85 11.00
C GLY A 51 12.65 2.82 10.25
N ALA A 52 12.49 1.53 10.53
CA ALA A 52 13.23 0.47 9.84
C ALA A 52 12.70 0.28 8.41
N LEU A 53 11.38 0.31 8.23
CA LEU A 53 10.76 0.28 6.91
C LEU A 53 11.14 1.51 6.08
N LEU A 54 11.05 2.72 6.65
CA LEU A 54 11.44 3.95 5.95
C LEU A 54 12.92 3.92 5.52
N ARG A 55 13.80 3.43 6.39
CA ARG A 55 15.22 3.26 6.08
C ARG A 55 15.43 2.29 4.91
N ARG A 56 14.70 1.16 4.89
CA ARG A 56 14.75 0.20 3.79
C ARG A 56 14.26 0.81 2.48
N LEU A 57 13.07 1.43 2.47
CA LEU A 57 12.52 2.10 1.28
C LEU A 57 13.48 3.15 0.71
N ARG A 58 14.19 3.88 1.58
CA ARG A 58 15.23 4.82 1.16
C ARG A 58 16.43 4.12 0.53
N GLN A 59 16.92 3.04 1.15
CA GLN A 59 18.07 2.26 0.65
C GLN A 59 17.75 1.54 -0.66
N ASP A 60 16.53 1.03 -0.83
CA ASP A 60 16.07 0.39 -2.06
C ASP A 60 16.09 1.36 -3.26
N ARG A 61 15.98 2.67 -2.99
CA ARG A 61 16.11 3.75 -3.97
C ARG A 61 17.53 4.33 -4.07
N LEU A 62 18.49 3.75 -3.35
CA LEU A 62 19.90 4.19 -3.28
C LEU A 62 20.07 5.65 -2.82
N LEU A 63 19.18 6.15 -1.96
CA LEU A 63 19.20 7.53 -1.48
C LEU A 63 19.89 7.65 -0.12
N SER A 64 20.71 8.70 0.08
CA SER A 64 21.12 9.13 1.41
C SER A 64 19.97 9.86 2.14
N GLN A 65 20.14 10.15 3.44
CA GLN A 65 19.16 10.97 4.17
C GLN A 65 19.01 12.37 3.58
N GLN A 66 20.11 12.91 3.03
CA GLN A 66 20.11 14.21 2.37
C GLN A 66 19.40 14.10 1.01
N ASP A 67 19.70 13.09 0.20
CA ASP A 67 19.06 12.91 -1.11
C ASP A 67 17.54 12.70 -0.97
N LEU A 68 17.10 12.02 0.09
CA LEU A 68 15.67 11.90 0.40
C LEU A 68 15.03 13.24 0.77
N ALA A 69 15.74 14.10 1.50
CA ALA A 69 15.26 15.46 1.81
C ALA A 69 15.13 16.28 0.53
N ASP A 70 16.11 16.15 -0.37
CA ASP A 70 16.15 16.87 -1.64
C ASP A 70 15.07 16.35 -2.60
N GLU A 71 14.80 15.03 -2.62
CA GLU A 71 13.67 14.43 -3.35
C GLU A 71 12.32 14.94 -2.80
N CYS A 72 12.14 14.98 -1.48
CA CYS A 72 10.95 15.57 -0.88
C CYS A 72 10.78 17.02 -1.33
N TRP A 73 11.86 17.80 -1.29
CA TRP A 73 11.84 19.20 -1.69
C TRP A 73 11.46 19.37 -3.16
N ARG A 74 12.03 18.55 -4.07
CA ARG A 74 11.66 18.51 -5.49
C ARG A 74 10.18 18.21 -5.73
N ARG A 75 9.56 17.40 -4.87
CA ARG A 75 8.12 17.09 -4.89
C ARG A 75 7.24 18.12 -4.19
N ASN A 76 7.80 19.30 -3.85
CA ASN A 76 7.16 20.36 -3.09
C ASN A 76 6.69 19.93 -1.68
N ILE A 77 7.35 18.92 -1.12
CA ILE A 77 7.12 18.40 0.22
C ILE A 77 8.14 19.04 1.16
N ARG A 78 7.66 19.87 2.11
CA ARG A 78 8.52 20.55 3.08
C ARG A 78 8.88 19.64 4.25
N VAL A 79 9.82 18.74 4.03
CA VAL A 79 10.41 17.87 5.06
C VAL A 79 11.90 18.14 5.15
N SER A 80 12.40 18.48 6.34
CA SER A 80 13.83 18.71 6.57
C SER A 80 14.58 17.41 6.84
N ILE A 81 15.90 17.41 6.62
CA ILE A 81 16.76 16.28 7.01
C ILE A 81 16.64 15.93 8.50
N ALA A 82 16.43 16.93 9.37
CA ALA A 82 16.17 16.70 10.80
C ALA A 82 14.88 15.90 11.04
N THR A 83 13.86 16.11 10.19
CA THR A 83 12.61 15.35 10.24
C THR A 83 12.81 13.93 9.74
N ILE A 84 13.60 13.72 8.68
CA ILE A 84 13.98 12.38 8.19
C ILE A 84 14.71 11.59 9.29
N LYS A 85 15.73 12.19 9.90
CA LYS A 85 16.45 11.58 11.03
C LYS A 85 15.51 11.20 12.18
N ARG A 86 14.55 12.08 12.49
CA ARG A 86 13.56 11.86 13.55
C ARG A 86 12.66 10.66 13.25
N VAL A 87 12.15 10.54 12.02
CA VAL A 87 11.26 9.42 11.66
C VAL A 87 12.01 8.10 11.55
N GLU A 88 13.24 8.10 11.00
CA GLU A 88 14.08 6.90 10.95
C GLU A 88 14.49 6.42 12.35
N ALA A 89 14.61 7.34 13.31
CA ALA A 89 14.83 7.02 14.72
C ALA A 89 13.55 6.59 15.48
N GLY A 90 12.41 6.45 14.80
CA GLY A 90 11.15 5.99 15.40
C GLY A 90 10.49 6.99 16.35
N ARG A 91 10.78 8.29 16.22
CA ARG A 91 10.17 9.34 17.05
C ARG A 91 8.83 9.78 16.46
N ALA A 92 7.90 10.14 17.33
CA ALA A 92 6.58 10.61 16.92
C ALA A 92 6.65 11.91 16.09
N VAL A 93 5.92 11.96 14.98
CA VAL A 93 5.78 13.12 14.09
C VAL A 93 4.32 13.43 13.84
N ARG A 94 3.99 14.63 13.36
CA ARG A 94 2.61 14.96 12.99
C ARG A 94 2.11 14.05 11.88
N PHE A 95 0.83 13.67 11.92
CA PHE A 95 0.23 12.82 10.88
C PHE A 95 0.39 13.39 9.46
N ARG A 96 0.36 14.72 9.30
CA ARG A 96 0.66 15.36 8.02
C ARG A 96 2.05 14.97 7.48
N ILE A 97 3.08 14.93 8.33
CA ILE A 97 4.44 14.53 7.92
C ILE A 97 4.46 13.07 7.49
N ALA A 98 3.73 12.19 8.20
CA ALA A 98 3.56 10.80 7.78
C ALA A 98 2.96 10.71 6.38
N HIS A 99 1.89 11.47 6.13
CA HIS A 99 1.23 11.51 4.83
C HIS A 99 2.16 12.01 3.72
N GLU A 100 2.91 13.09 3.95
CA GLU A 100 3.86 13.57 2.94
C GLU A 100 5.00 12.59 2.67
N LEU A 101 5.52 11.91 3.71
CA LEU A 101 6.53 10.86 3.52
C LEU A 101 5.97 9.69 2.72
N ALA A 102 4.73 9.27 3.02
CA ALA A 102 4.02 8.23 2.27
C ALA A 102 3.92 8.60 0.77
N ARG A 103 3.59 9.86 0.46
CA ARG A 103 3.59 10.38 -0.91
C ARG A 103 4.97 10.39 -1.56
N CYS A 104 6.02 10.72 -0.81
CA CYS A 104 7.39 10.68 -1.34
C CYS A 104 7.81 9.25 -1.71
N PHE A 105 7.40 8.26 -0.90
CA PHE A 105 7.67 6.85 -1.14
C PHE A 105 6.63 6.14 -2.01
N GLU A 106 5.57 6.83 -2.43
CA GLU A 106 4.47 6.26 -3.22
C GLU A 106 3.85 5.00 -2.57
N VAL A 107 3.77 5.01 -1.24
CA VAL A 107 3.18 3.93 -0.44
C VAL A 107 2.00 4.45 0.37
N PRO A 108 1.02 3.61 0.73
CA PRO A 108 -0.05 3.99 1.66
C PRO A 108 0.51 4.42 3.01
N VAL A 109 -0.03 5.50 3.59
CA VAL A 109 0.41 6.00 4.91
C VAL A 109 0.27 4.94 6.02
N MET A 110 -0.76 4.09 5.95
CA MET A 110 -0.98 3.00 6.91
C MET A 110 0.07 1.88 6.83
N GLN A 111 0.84 1.81 5.74
CA GLN A 111 1.94 0.84 5.60
C GLN A 111 3.18 1.28 6.37
N ILE A 112 3.42 2.59 6.49
CA ILE A 112 4.60 3.16 7.15
C ILE A 112 4.35 3.58 8.60
N VAL A 113 3.09 3.64 9.02
CA VAL A 113 2.73 3.94 10.40
C VAL A 113 2.94 2.71 11.26
N ARG A 114 3.65 2.87 12.38
CA ARG A 114 3.87 1.79 13.32
C ARG A 114 2.56 1.51 14.05
N THR A 115 2.06 0.30 13.92
CA THR A 115 0.99 -0.20 14.78
C THR A 115 1.59 -0.55 16.12
N THR A 116 1.20 0.15 17.18
CA THR A 116 1.43 -0.41 18.50
C THR A 116 0.43 -1.53 18.68
N THR A 117 0.92 -2.76 18.74
CA THR A 117 0.19 -3.80 19.47
C THR A 117 -0.07 -3.23 20.86
N PRO A 118 -1.33 -2.98 21.27
CA PRO A 118 -1.58 -2.63 22.65
C PRO A 118 -1.05 -3.79 23.47
N CYS A 119 -0.04 -3.54 24.29
CA CYS A 119 0.31 -4.49 25.33
C CYS A 119 -0.91 -4.58 26.23
N PHE A 120 -1.70 -5.65 26.07
CA PHE A 120 -2.65 -6.06 27.08
C PHE A 120 -1.81 -6.47 28.29
N ALA A 121 -1.49 -5.49 29.14
CA ALA A 121 -0.99 -5.76 30.49
C ALA A 121 -2.14 -6.44 31.22
N GLY A 122 -2.10 -7.78 31.21
CA GLY A 122 -2.98 -8.63 32.01
C GLY A 122 -2.40 -8.82 33.41
N ALA A 123 -3.34 -8.90 34.36
CA ALA A 123 -3.22 -9.19 35.79
C ALA A 123 -2.77 -8.04 36.71
#